data_AF-A0A497C1M3-F1
#
_entry.id   AF-A0A497C1M3-F1
#
_cell.length_a   1.000
_cell.length_b   1.000
_cell.length_c   1.000
_cell.angle_alpha   90.00
_cell.angle_beta   90.00
_cell.angle_gamma   90.00
#
_symmetry.space_group_name_H-M   'P 1'
#
loop_
_entity.id
_entity.type
_entity.pdbx_description
1 polymer ?
#
loop_
_entity_poly.entity_id
_entity_poly.type
_entity_poly.pdbx_seq_one_letter_code
_entity_poly.pdbx_strand_id
1 'polypeptide(L)'
;MTDLDGNTSGQTGQTTQATGQTTQTTHDGGDAARLADFQSQLARHKGDALNMAERYHEKNYQLRQRAQAAEAQIPKEGSVVITADEATLLKTYKTLGTPTEITEKGTTLSKLQKYQMVSEAAQVAGMNPKVLSRLLPEAAVLEIGEANDENGVAKRTVLFVEGETKTPLDKYAEASWKDFLPALNTAQDSQQVGTPWIQQQGSTAGDAGSGGMHPLLKKQLDAAEKRAAPQQSD
;
A
#
# COMPACT_ATOMS: atom_id res chain seq x y z
N MET A 1 -78.80 44.85 -34.49
CA MET A 1 -79.35 44.16 -35.68
C MET A 1 -78.32 44.19 -36.80
N THR A 2 -77.35 43.29 -36.83
CA THR A 2 -77.09 42.14 -35.94
C THR A 2 -75.59 42.09 -35.65
N ASP A 3 -75.12 42.05 -34.41
CA ASP A 3 -75.28 40.99 -33.37
C ASP A 3 -74.52 39.69 -33.70
N LEU A 4 -73.55 39.36 -32.85
CA LEU A 4 -73.13 38.00 -32.44
C LEU A 4 -72.39 37.14 -33.51
N ASP A 5 -71.53 36.16 -33.22
CA ASP A 5 -70.96 35.64 -31.95
C ASP A 5 -69.73 34.73 -32.22
N GLY A 6 -69.05 34.29 -31.16
CA GLY A 6 -68.26 33.03 -31.14
C GLY A 6 -66.76 33.17 -31.50
N ASN A 7 -65.75 32.79 -30.68
CA ASN A 7 -65.59 31.60 -29.83
C ASN A 7 -65.63 30.31 -30.69
N THR A 8 -64.71 29.33 -30.62
CA THR A 8 -64.09 28.74 -29.40
C THR A 8 -62.91 27.80 -29.74
N SER A 9 -61.94 27.72 -28.81
CA SER A 9 -61.11 26.54 -28.39
C SER A 9 -60.31 25.61 -29.34
N GLY A 10 -59.13 25.22 -28.84
CA GLY A 10 -58.22 24.16 -29.32
C GLY A 10 -56.75 24.57 -29.11
N GLN A 11 -56.12 24.47 -27.93
CA GLN A 11 -55.65 23.22 -27.28
C GLN A 11 -54.98 22.26 -28.28
N THR A 12 -53.75 21.76 -28.11
CA THR A 12 -52.85 21.64 -26.93
C THR A 12 -51.38 21.65 -27.36
N GLY A 13 -50.47 22.09 -26.48
CA GLY A 13 -49.02 22.07 -26.73
C GLY A 13 -48.18 22.43 -25.51
N GLN A 14 -48.39 21.75 -24.38
CA GLN A 14 -47.49 21.87 -23.22
C GLN A 14 -46.17 21.13 -23.50
N THR A 15 -45.06 21.80 -23.24
CA THR A 15 -43.86 21.12 -22.71
C THR A 15 -43.24 22.02 -21.64
N THR A 16 -43.02 21.45 -20.45
CA THR A 16 -42.72 22.20 -19.22
C THR A 16 -41.22 22.32 -18.96
N GLN A 17 -40.85 23.46 -18.35
CA GLN A 17 -39.71 23.79 -17.45
C GLN A 17 -38.88 22.58 -16.90
N ALA A 18 -37.63 22.69 -16.46
CA ALA A 18 -36.84 23.80 -15.92
C ALA A 18 -35.30 23.49 -16.12
N THR A 19 -34.27 24.15 -15.56
CA THR A 19 -34.15 25.21 -14.54
C THR A 19 -32.94 26.16 -14.82
N GLY A 20 -32.75 26.63 -16.05
CA GLY A 20 -31.63 27.51 -16.40
C GLY A 20 -31.72 28.87 -15.70
N GLN A 21 -31.05 29.04 -14.55
CA GLN A 21 -30.91 30.34 -13.88
C GLN A 21 -29.94 31.25 -14.65
N THR A 22 -30.41 31.81 -15.76
CA THR A 22 -29.88 33.07 -16.25
C THR A 22 -30.36 34.15 -15.28
N THR A 23 -29.49 34.59 -14.37
CA THR A 23 -29.79 35.68 -13.42
C THR A 23 -29.91 37.00 -14.19
N GLN A 24 -31.06 37.20 -14.82
CA GLN A 24 -31.46 38.46 -15.43
C GLN A 24 -31.75 39.45 -14.31
N THR A 25 -30.69 40.02 -13.73
CA THR A 25 -30.80 41.07 -12.72
C THR A 25 -31.43 42.30 -13.35
N THR A 26 -32.72 42.50 -13.08
CA THR A 26 -33.45 43.75 -13.32
C THR A 26 -32.77 44.88 -12.54
N HIS A 27 -31.85 45.59 -13.20
CA HIS A 27 -31.06 46.69 -12.60
C HIS A 27 -31.75 48.07 -12.65
N ASP A 28 -33.00 48.13 -13.11
CA ASP A 28 -33.73 49.38 -13.37
C ASP A 28 -34.00 50.23 -12.11
N GLY A 29 -33.94 49.63 -10.91
CA GLY A 29 -34.00 50.35 -9.63
C GLY A 29 -32.65 50.83 -9.07
N GLY A 30 -31.53 50.33 -9.60
CA GLY A 30 -30.19 50.56 -9.04
C GLY A 30 -29.48 51.78 -9.61
N ASP A 31 -29.63 52.03 -10.91
CA ASP A 31 -28.82 53.03 -11.61
C ASP A 31 -29.27 54.47 -11.33
N ALA A 32 -30.58 54.70 -11.14
CA ALA A 32 -31.10 55.98 -10.65
C ALA A 32 -30.56 56.31 -9.24
N ALA A 33 -30.47 55.32 -8.35
CA ALA A 33 -29.93 55.49 -7.00
C ALA A 33 -28.41 55.75 -7.00
N ARG A 34 -27.65 55.02 -7.83
CA ARG A 34 -26.21 55.24 -8.04
C ARG A 34 -25.93 56.63 -8.61
N LEU A 35 -26.73 57.09 -9.57
CA LEU A 35 -26.60 58.42 -10.17
C LEU A 35 -26.94 59.53 -9.17
N ALA A 36 -27.98 59.35 -8.34
CA ALA A 36 -28.32 60.28 -7.27
C ALA A 36 -27.24 60.36 -6.17
N ASP A 37 -26.64 59.22 -5.78
CA ASP A 37 -25.50 59.20 -4.86
C ASP A 37 -24.27 59.90 -5.46
N PHE A 38 -23.95 59.64 -6.73
CA PHE A 38 -22.87 60.34 -7.44
C PHE A 38 -23.11 61.86 -7.50
N GLN A 39 -24.32 62.31 -7.83
CA GLN A 39 -24.68 63.74 -7.84
C GLN A 39 -24.59 64.36 -6.43
N SER A 40 -25.05 63.65 -5.40
CA SER A 40 -24.93 64.06 -3.99
C SER A 40 -23.47 64.22 -3.55
N GLN A 41 -22.59 63.29 -3.95
CA GLN A 41 -21.16 63.37 -3.68
C GLN A 41 -20.51 64.52 -4.47
N LEU A 42 -20.85 64.71 -5.75
CA LEU A 42 -20.34 65.82 -6.56
C LEU A 42 -20.72 67.19 -5.99
N ALA A 43 -21.95 67.33 -5.48
CA ALA A 43 -22.40 68.52 -4.78
C ALA A 43 -21.62 68.77 -3.47
N ARG A 44 -21.36 67.72 -2.67
CA ARG A 44 -20.51 67.80 -1.46
C ARG A 44 -19.07 68.20 -1.78
N HIS A 45 -18.56 67.76 -2.92
CA HIS A 45 -17.23 68.11 -3.44
C HIS A 45 -17.23 69.39 -4.29
N LYS A 46 -18.29 70.23 -4.23
CA LYS A 46 -18.39 71.53 -4.93
C LYS A 46 -18.20 71.47 -6.45
N GLY A 47 -18.51 70.34 -7.08
CA GLY A 47 -18.29 70.12 -8.51
C GLY A 47 -16.87 69.68 -8.88
N ASP A 48 -15.97 69.43 -7.91
CA ASP A 48 -14.63 68.90 -8.17
C ASP A 48 -14.67 67.41 -8.56
N ALA A 49 -15.02 67.18 -9.83
CA ALA A 49 -15.07 65.85 -10.43
C ALA A 49 -13.68 65.18 -10.50
N LEU A 50 -12.59 65.96 -10.54
CA LEU A 50 -11.23 65.42 -10.61
C LEU A 50 -10.82 64.80 -9.27
N ASN A 51 -11.04 65.49 -8.14
CA ASN A 51 -10.76 64.95 -6.81
C ASN A 51 -11.63 63.70 -6.50
N MET A 52 -12.89 63.70 -6.94
CA MET A 52 -13.74 62.51 -6.85
C MET A 52 -13.22 61.35 -7.71
N ALA A 53 -12.82 61.60 -8.96
CA ALA A 53 -12.27 60.57 -9.83
C ALA A 53 -10.99 59.95 -9.24
N GLU A 54 -10.08 60.76 -8.72
CA GLU A 54 -8.85 60.31 -8.04
C GLU A 54 -9.17 59.40 -6.84
N ARG A 55 -10.08 59.83 -5.95
CA ARG A 55 -10.54 59.01 -4.80
C ARG A 55 -11.21 57.70 -5.23
N TYR A 56 -11.96 57.69 -6.33
CA TYR A 56 -12.56 56.45 -6.86
C TYR A 56 -11.49 55.54 -7.47
N HIS A 57 -10.50 56.07 -8.19
CA HIS A 57 -9.37 55.30 -8.69
C HIS A 57 -8.57 54.66 -7.55
N GLU A 58 -8.27 55.41 -6.49
CA GLU A 58 -7.58 54.90 -5.30
C GLU A 58 -8.39 53.78 -4.62
N LYS A 59 -9.69 54.01 -4.36
CA LYS A 59 -10.58 52.97 -3.80
C LYS A 59 -10.69 51.74 -4.69
N ASN A 60 -10.79 51.90 -6.01
CA ASN A 60 -10.87 50.79 -6.96
C ASN A 60 -9.56 49.98 -6.93
N TYR A 61 -8.41 50.65 -6.87
CA TYR A 61 -7.09 50.02 -6.73
C TYR A 61 -6.96 49.25 -5.41
N GLN A 62 -7.35 49.86 -4.27
CA GLN A 62 -7.35 49.17 -2.97
C GLN A 62 -8.31 47.96 -2.95
N LEU A 63 -9.48 48.05 -3.59
CA LEU A 63 -10.41 46.92 -3.71
C LEU A 63 -9.85 45.79 -4.58
N ARG A 64 -9.16 46.11 -5.68
CA ARG A 64 -8.46 45.11 -6.51
C ARG A 64 -7.34 44.41 -5.74
N GLN A 65 -6.53 45.16 -4.98
CA GLN A 65 -5.50 44.56 -4.12
C GLN A 65 -6.11 43.62 -3.07
N ARG A 66 -7.22 44.02 -2.43
CA ARG A 66 -7.93 43.17 -1.46
C ARG A 66 -8.54 41.92 -2.10
N ALA A 67 -9.11 42.04 -3.31
CA ALA A 67 -9.62 40.90 -4.05
C ALA A 67 -8.49 39.90 -4.39
N GLN A 68 -7.37 40.37 -4.94
CA GLN A 68 -6.20 39.54 -5.23
C GLN A 68 -5.61 38.89 -3.97
N ALA A 69 -5.54 39.62 -2.85
CA ALA A 69 -5.07 39.09 -1.58
C ALA A 69 -6.02 38.04 -0.97
N ALA A 70 -7.33 38.18 -1.18
CA ALA A 70 -8.33 37.19 -0.78
C ALA A 70 -8.28 35.95 -1.68
N GLU A 71 -8.23 36.13 -3.01
CA GLU A 71 -8.07 35.04 -3.99
C GLU A 71 -6.80 34.22 -3.73
N ALA A 72 -5.70 34.85 -3.32
CA ALA A 72 -4.48 34.16 -2.93
C ALA A 72 -4.58 33.35 -1.62
N GLN A 73 -5.59 33.64 -0.77
CA GLN A 73 -5.89 32.89 0.46
C GLN A 73 -6.92 31.77 0.23
N ILE A 74 -7.68 31.81 -0.87
CA ILE A 74 -8.61 30.73 -1.22
C ILE A 74 -7.79 29.47 -1.55
N PRO A 75 -8.06 28.33 -0.91
CA PRO A 75 -7.43 27.07 -1.28
C PRO A 75 -7.73 26.78 -2.76
N LYS A 76 -6.68 26.53 -3.56
CA LYS A 76 -6.83 26.25 -5.01
C LYS A 76 -7.83 25.12 -5.24
N GLU A 77 -8.59 25.17 -6.33
CA GLU A 77 -9.52 24.09 -6.68
C GLU A 77 -8.82 22.72 -6.65
N GLY A 78 -9.45 21.74 -6.00
CA GLY A 78 -8.87 20.41 -5.75
C GLY A 78 -7.95 20.30 -4.54
N SER A 79 -7.66 21.38 -3.80
CA SER A 79 -6.97 21.29 -2.51
C SER A 79 -7.92 20.86 -1.38
N VAL A 80 -7.59 19.75 -0.72
CA VAL A 80 -8.35 19.26 0.42
C VAL A 80 -7.91 20.01 1.67
N VAL A 81 -8.81 20.81 2.24
CA VAL A 81 -8.59 21.45 3.55
C VAL A 81 -8.78 20.38 4.62
N ILE A 82 -7.65 19.86 5.11
CA ILE A 82 -7.60 18.89 6.21
C ILE A 82 -7.44 19.60 7.56
N THR A 83 -8.02 19.03 8.61
CA THR A 83 -7.78 19.44 9.99
C THR A 83 -6.35 19.13 10.43
N ALA A 84 -5.91 19.71 11.55
CA ALA A 84 -4.58 19.46 12.10
C ALA A 84 -4.37 17.97 12.44
N ASP A 85 -5.40 17.31 12.97
CA ASP A 85 -5.36 15.90 13.35
C ASP A 85 -5.24 15.00 12.10
N GLU A 86 -6.05 15.25 11.06
CA GLU A 86 -5.94 14.57 9.76
C GLU A 86 -4.57 14.81 9.11
N ALA A 87 -3.97 15.98 9.28
CA ALA A 87 -2.61 16.26 8.82
C ALA A 87 -1.54 15.44 9.57
N THR A 88 -1.75 15.12 10.86
CA THR A 88 -0.87 14.17 11.58
C THR A 88 -1.09 12.74 11.11
N LEU A 89 -2.34 12.33 10.87
CA LEU A 89 -2.68 10.98 10.41
C LEU A 89 -2.19 10.72 8.97
N LEU A 90 -2.24 11.70 8.09
CA LEU A 90 -1.64 11.62 6.75
C LEU A 90 -0.11 11.61 6.79
N LYS A 91 0.54 12.24 7.79
CA LYS A 91 1.99 12.12 8.00
C LYS A 91 2.37 10.72 8.46
N THR A 92 1.68 10.15 9.45
CA THR A 92 1.96 8.78 9.91
C THR A 92 1.66 7.76 8.82
N TYR A 93 0.55 7.90 8.07
CA TYR A 93 0.25 7.03 6.93
C TYR A 93 1.37 7.05 5.87
N LYS A 94 1.89 8.24 5.52
CA LYS A 94 3.04 8.37 4.61
C LYS A 94 4.33 7.70 5.11
N THR A 95 4.50 7.51 6.43
CA THR A 95 5.65 6.78 6.98
C THR A 95 5.53 5.25 6.88
N LEU A 96 4.35 4.70 6.60
CA LEU A 96 4.16 3.25 6.44
C LEU A 96 4.72 2.71 5.10
N GLY A 97 4.92 3.61 4.13
CA GLY A 97 5.45 3.32 2.80
C GLY A 97 4.44 3.61 1.69
N THR A 98 4.81 3.29 0.45
CA THR A 98 3.86 3.33 -0.67
C THR A 98 2.81 2.20 -0.58
N PRO A 99 1.62 2.35 -1.19
CA PRO A 99 0.63 1.27 -1.22
C PRO A 99 1.18 -0.04 -1.79
N THR A 100 2.07 0.05 -2.80
CA THR A 100 2.81 -1.07 -3.38
C THR A 100 3.70 -1.77 -2.35
N GLU A 101 4.53 -1.04 -1.60
CA GLU A 101 5.36 -1.62 -0.53
C GLU A 101 4.51 -2.30 0.57
N ILE A 102 3.35 -1.73 0.89
CA ILE A 102 2.43 -2.31 1.89
C ILE A 102 1.88 -3.65 1.37
N THR A 103 1.47 -3.72 0.10
CA THR A 103 1.03 -4.99 -0.53
C THR A 103 2.15 -6.03 -0.68
N GLU A 104 3.39 -5.59 -0.97
CA GLU A 104 4.56 -6.47 -1.05
C GLU A 104 4.93 -7.04 0.32
N LYS A 105 4.92 -6.22 1.38
CA LYS A 105 5.10 -6.67 2.76
C LYS A 105 3.99 -7.64 3.17
N GLY A 106 2.74 -7.35 2.84
CA GLY A 106 1.59 -8.23 3.11
C GLY A 106 1.72 -9.59 2.43
N THR A 107 1.96 -9.63 1.11
CA THR A 107 2.15 -10.89 0.37
C THR A 107 3.38 -11.67 0.80
N THR A 108 4.47 -11.00 1.20
CA THR A 108 5.66 -11.64 1.77
C THR A 108 5.36 -12.28 3.13
N LEU A 109 4.63 -11.58 3.99
CA LEU A 109 4.22 -12.08 5.31
C LEU A 109 3.28 -13.29 5.17
N SER A 110 2.29 -13.24 4.28
CA SER A 110 1.39 -14.39 4.02
C SER A 110 2.14 -15.61 3.48
N LYS A 111 3.13 -15.41 2.59
CA LYS A 111 4.01 -16.49 2.11
C LYS A 111 4.84 -17.10 3.24
N LEU A 112 5.39 -16.27 4.14
CA LEU A 112 6.18 -16.75 5.28
C LEU A 112 5.32 -17.52 6.28
N GLN A 113 4.12 -17.04 6.61
CA GLN A 113 3.16 -17.74 7.47
C GLN A 113 2.75 -19.08 6.86
N LYS A 114 2.39 -19.13 5.57
CA LYS A 114 2.08 -20.39 4.88
C LYS A 114 3.27 -21.36 4.91
N TYR A 115 4.49 -20.87 4.70
CA TYR A 115 5.69 -21.71 4.78
C TYR A 115 5.91 -22.29 6.19
N GLN A 116 5.77 -21.47 7.24
CA GLN A 116 5.89 -21.92 8.64
C GLN A 116 4.84 -22.98 8.99
N MET A 117 3.58 -22.72 8.63
CA MET A 117 2.44 -23.61 8.84
C MET A 117 2.63 -24.97 8.13
N VAL A 118 3.08 -24.97 6.87
CA VAL A 118 3.40 -26.20 6.13
C VAL A 118 4.60 -26.92 6.72
N SER A 119 5.61 -26.19 7.24
CA SER A 119 6.77 -26.80 7.88
C SER A 119 6.42 -27.48 9.21
N GLU A 120 5.58 -26.86 10.05
CA GLU A 120 5.13 -27.47 11.31
C GLU A 120 4.25 -28.68 11.04
N ALA A 121 3.30 -28.56 10.10
CA ALA A 121 2.47 -29.67 9.66
C ALA A 121 3.30 -30.85 9.12
N ALA A 122 4.25 -30.59 8.23
CA ALA A 122 5.15 -31.61 7.71
C ALA A 122 5.94 -32.30 8.83
N GLN A 123 6.44 -31.56 9.81
CA GLN A 123 7.15 -32.12 10.96
C GLN A 123 6.25 -33.03 11.83
N VAL A 124 5.00 -32.64 12.06
CA VAL A 124 4.03 -33.45 12.81
C VAL A 124 3.63 -34.72 12.05
N ALA A 125 3.48 -34.65 10.73
CA ALA A 125 3.14 -35.79 9.87
C ALA A 125 4.35 -36.66 9.46
N GLY A 126 5.58 -36.29 9.84
CA GLY A 126 6.80 -36.97 9.37
C GLY A 126 7.09 -36.81 7.86
N MET A 127 6.47 -35.83 7.21
CA MET A 127 6.53 -35.58 5.78
C MET A 127 7.61 -34.55 5.40
N ASN A 128 8.03 -34.56 4.13
CA ASN A 128 9.01 -33.63 3.58
C ASN A 128 8.32 -32.28 3.29
N PRO A 129 8.66 -31.18 3.98
CA PRO A 129 7.96 -29.90 3.87
C PRO A 129 8.03 -29.30 2.48
N LYS A 130 9.11 -29.54 1.74
CA LYS A 130 9.31 -29.01 0.38
C LYS A 130 8.39 -29.70 -0.62
N VAL A 131 8.21 -31.01 -0.50
CA VAL A 131 7.28 -31.78 -1.35
C VAL A 131 5.84 -31.46 -0.97
N LEU A 132 5.52 -31.44 0.32
CA LEU A 132 4.20 -31.07 0.82
C LEU A 132 3.79 -29.66 0.33
N SER A 133 4.67 -28.66 0.43
CA SER A 133 4.39 -27.29 -0.05
C SER A 133 4.07 -27.17 -1.55
N ARG A 134 4.47 -28.16 -2.35
CA ARG A 134 4.24 -28.19 -3.80
C ARG A 134 2.97 -28.96 -4.18
N LEU A 135 2.54 -29.90 -3.34
CA LEU A 135 1.34 -30.72 -3.56
C LEU A 135 0.07 -30.08 -2.99
N LEU A 136 0.20 -29.23 -1.97
CA LEU A 136 -0.92 -28.50 -1.38
C LEU A 136 -1.54 -27.51 -2.38
N PRO A 137 -2.87 -27.53 -2.58
CA PRO A 137 -3.60 -26.48 -3.28
C PRO A 137 -3.33 -25.07 -2.69
N GLU A 138 -3.50 -24.03 -3.51
CA GLU A 138 -3.21 -22.66 -3.05
C GLU A 138 -4.13 -22.22 -1.90
N ALA A 139 -5.41 -22.62 -1.95
CA ALA A 139 -6.42 -22.38 -0.93
C ALA A 139 -6.45 -23.41 0.22
N ALA A 140 -5.53 -24.39 0.24
CA ALA A 140 -5.53 -25.43 1.27
C ALA A 140 -5.21 -24.88 2.67
N VAL A 141 -6.00 -25.32 3.66
CA VAL A 141 -5.79 -25.03 5.08
C VAL A 141 -5.39 -26.32 5.79
N LEU A 142 -4.35 -26.23 6.62
CA LEU A 142 -3.86 -27.33 7.46
C LEU A 142 -4.08 -26.98 8.93
N GLU A 143 -4.85 -27.79 9.65
CA GLU A 143 -5.00 -27.64 11.09
C GLU A 143 -4.20 -28.73 11.80
N ILE A 144 -3.44 -28.36 12.84
CA ILE A 144 -2.79 -29.33 13.70
C ILE A 144 -3.73 -29.59 14.88
N GLY A 145 -4.40 -30.73 14.86
CA GLY A 145 -5.39 -31.13 15.86
C GLY A 145 -4.98 -32.40 16.59
N GLU A 146 -5.92 -32.95 17.35
CA GLU A 146 -5.84 -34.29 17.91
C GLU A 146 -6.76 -35.21 17.10
N ALA A 147 -6.21 -36.32 16.60
CA ALA A 147 -6.98 -37.40 16.00
C ALA A 147 -6.63 -38.70 16.72
N ASN A 148 -7.63 -39.56 16.91
CA ASN A 148 -7.39 -40.90 17.44
C ASN A 148 -6.73 -41.75 16.36
N ASP A 149 -5.65 -42.45 16.71
CA ASP A 149 -5.06 -43.45 15.83
C ASP A 149 -5.91 -44.73 15.76
N GLU A 150 -5.46 -45.71 14.97
CA GLU A 150 -6.17 -46.99 14.79
C GLU A 150 -6.31 -47.81 16.10
N ASN A 151 -5.62 -47.41 17.18
CA ASN A 151 -5.69 -48.00 18.53
C ASN A 151 -6.54 -47.17 19.50
N GLY A 152 -7.19 -46.09 19.03
CA GLY A 152 -8.01 -45.20 19.85
C GLY A 152 -7.22 -44.21 20.71
N VAL A 153 -5.92 -44.03 20.47
CA VAL A 153 -5.08 -43.09 21.22
C VAL A 153 -5.04 -41.74 20.50
N ALA A 154 -5.43 -40.67 21.18
CA ALA A 154 -5.31 -39.30 20.67
C ALA A 154 -3.83 -38.96 20.40
N LYS A 155 -3.50 -38.67 19.14
CA LYS A 155 -2.18 -38.20 18.70
C LYS A 155 -2.34 -36.85 18.02
N ARG A 156 -1.30 -36.02 18.13
CA ARG A 156 -1.20 -34.75 17.40
C ARG A 156 -1.07 -35.09 15.91
N THR A 157 -2.09 -34.77 15.13
CA THR A 157 -2.23 -35.17 13.72
C THR A 157 -2.60 -33.96 12.89
N VAL A 158 -2.10 -33.89 11.66
CA VAL A 158 -2.47 -32.83 10.72
C VAL A 158 -3.77 -33.19 10.02
N LEU A 159 -4.71 -32.24 10.01
CA LEU A 159 -5.96 -32.30 9.27
C LEU A 159 -5.85 -31.39 8.04
N PHE A 160 -6.08 -31.96 6.87
CA PHE A 160 -6.34 -31.22 5.65
C PHE A 160 -7.80 -30.75 5.66
N VAL A 161 -8.02 -29.44 5.54
CA VAL A 161 -9.35 -28.81 5.57
C VAL A 161 -9.70 -28.34 4.17
N GLU A 162 -10.75 -28.95 3.61
CA GLU A 162 -11.32 -28.60 2.31
C GLU A 162 -12.80 -28.24 2.48
N GLY A 163 -13.08 -26.94 2.48
CA GLY A 163 -14.39 -26.41 2.88
C GLY A 163 -14.73 -26.76 4.33
N GLU A 164 -15.81 -27.50 4.54
CA GLU A 164 -16.24 -28.00 5.86
C GLU A 164 -15.64 -29.36 6.21
N THR A 165 -15.00 -30.04 5.26
CA THR A 165 -14.46 -31.40 5.47
C THR A 165 -13.06 -31.35 6.09
N LYS A 166 -12.84 -32.14 7.14
CA LYS A 166 -11.53 -32.30 7.80
C LYS A 166 -11.07 -33.75 7.63
N THR A 167 -10.03 -33.97 6.83
CA THR A 167 -9.47 -35.29 6.54
C THR A 167 -8.06 -35.39 7.12
N PRO A 168 -7.67 -36.47 7.82
CA PRO A 168 -6.27 -36.67 8.22
C PRO A 168 -5.34 -36.61 7.00
N LEU A 169 -4.26 -35.83 7.11
CA LEU A 169 -3.35 -35.54 6.00
C LEU A 169 -2.78 -36.82 5.37
N ASP A 170 -2.50 -37.84 6.17
CA ASP A 170 -2.00 -39.13 5.72
C ASP A 170 -2.99 -39.84 4.79
N LYS A 171 -4.28 -39.87 5.17
CA LYS A 171 -5.36 -40.45 4.36
C LYS A 171 -5.62 -39.65 3.09
N TYR A 172 -5.49 -38.33 3.15
CA TYR A 172 -5.56 -37.49 1.94
C TYR A 172 -4.36 -37.72 1.01
N ALA A 173 -3.15 -37.87 1.56
CA ALA A 173 -1.95 -38.15 0.77
C ALA A 173 -1.99 -39.54 0.11
N GLU A 174 -2.48 -40.56 0.81
CA GLU A 174 -2.73 -41.90 0.26
C GLU A 174 -3.70 -41.89 -0.93
N ALA A 175 -4.76 -41.08 -0.86
CA ALA A 175 -5.78 -40.99 -1.90
C ALA A 175 -5.37 -40.09 -3.08
N SER A 176 -4.83 -38.91 -2.79
CA SER A 176 -4.61 -37.83 -3.78
C SER A 176 -3.19 -37.77 -4.31
N TRP A 177 -2.19 -38.22 -3.55
CA TRP A 177 -0.76 -38.02 -3.84
C TRP A 177 0.05 -39.32 -3.82
N LYS A 178 -0.59 -40.46 -4.10
CA LYS A 178 0.00 -41.80 -4.01
C LYS A 178 1.37 -41.93 -4.69
N ASP A 179 1.53 -41.38 -5.89
CA ASP A 179 2.78 -41.44 -6.68
C ASP A 179 3.92 -40.60 -6.07
N PHE A 180 3.59 -39.65 -5.19
CA PHE A 180 4.54 -38.78 -4.51
C PHE A 180 4.89 -39.24 -3.10
N LEU A 181 4.22 -40.25 -2.54
CA LEU A 181 4.52 -40.80 -1.20
C LEU A 181 6.01 -41.14 -0.97
N PRO A 182 6.77 -41.70 -1.95
CA PRO A 182 8.20 -41.97 -1.77
C PRO A 182 9.06 -40.71 -1.55
N ALA A 183 8.64 -39.57 -2.11
CA ALA A 183 9.32 -38.28 -1.93
C ALA A 183 8.72 -37.46 -0.78
N LEU A 184 7.48 -37.76 -0.40
CA LEU A 184 6.78 -37.11 0.71
C LEU A 184 7.21 -37.69 2.06
N ASN A 185 7.56 -38.98 2.15
CA ASN A 185 8.00 -39.61 3.39
C ASN A 185 9.50 -39.38 3.67
N THR A 186 9.81 -38.68 4.76
CA THR A 186 11.21 -38.40 5.16
C THR A 186 12.04 -39.63 5.52
N ALA A 187 11.38 -40.78 5.75
CA ALA A 187 12.03 -42.04 6.07
C ALA A 187 13.01 -42.53 4.97
N GLN A 188 12.76 -42.20 3.69
CA GLN A 188 13.65 -42.62 2.59
C GLN A 188 14.98 -41.84 2.52
N ASP A 189 15.04 -40.61 3.04
CA ASP A 189 16.28 -39.80 3.07
C ASP A 189 17.31 -40.30 4.11
N SER A 190 16.96 -41.33 4.91
CA SER A 190 17.91 -42.02 5.80
C SER A 190 18.94 -42.87 5.04
N GLN A 191 18.70 -43.18 3.75
CA GLN A 191 19.73 -43.67 2.84
C GLN A 191 20.47 -42.51 2.18
N GLN A 192 21.29 -41.81 2.96
CA GLN A 192 22.42 -41.08 2.40
C GLN A 192 23.39 -42.09 1.76
N VAL A 193 23.15 -42.42 0.49
CA VAL A 193 24.20 -42.91 -0.41
C VAL A 193 25.14 -41.75 -0.63
N GLY A 194 26.05 -41.55 0.34
CA GLY A 194 27.09 -40.54 0.26
C GLY A 194 27.88 -40.77 -1.02
N THR A 195 27.89 -39.77 -1.90
CA THR A 195 28.79 -39.78 -3.05
C THR A 195 30.21 -39.95 -2.52
N PRO A 196 30.96 -40.96 -2.97
CA PRO A 196 32.32 -41.18 -2.48
C PRO A 196 33.16 -39.98 -2.90
N TRP A 197 33.47 -39.12 -1.94
CA TRP A 197 34.42 -38.03 -2.14
C TRP A 197 35.74 -38.67 -2.56
N ILE A 198 36.15 -38.40 -3.82
CA ILE A 198 37.43 -38.86 -4.33
C ILE A 198 38.51 -38.11 -3.55
N GLN A 199 39.01 -38.77 -2.51
CA GLN A 199 40.09 -38.29 -1.69
C GLN A 199 41.36 -38.32 -2.53
N GLN A 200 41.66 -37.20 -3.20
CA GLN A 200 42.87 -37.04 -3.98
C GLN A 200 44.07 -37.25 -3.05
N GLN A 201 44.76 -38.39 -3.22
CA GLN A 201 45.99 -38.70 -2.53
C GLN A 201 47.08 -37.75 -2.99
N GLY A 202 47.25 -36.65 -2.26
CA GLY A 202 48.47 -35.86 -2.29
C GLY A 202 49.58 -36.66 -1.65
N SER A 203 50.36 -37.38 -2.46
CA SER A 203 51.54 -38.12 -2.00
C SER A 203 52.59 -37.17 -1.44
N THR A 204 52.67 -37.08 -0.11
CA THR A 204 53.87 -36.61 0.59
C THR A 204 54.33 -37.70 1.54
N ALA A 205 55.50 -38.29 1.24
CA ALA A 205 56.20 -39.16 2.17
C ALA A 205 56.45 -38.39 3.48
N GLY A 206 56.23 -39.05 4.61
CA GLY A 206 56.04 -38.37 5.88
C GLY A 206 57.31 -37.83 6.52
N ASP A 207 57.11 -36.89 7.43
CA ASP A 207 57.91 -36.77 8.65
C ASP A 207 56.97 -36.38 9.81
N ALA A 208 57.41 -36.59 11.06
CA ALA A 208 56.54 -36.71 12.21
C ALA A 208 56.21 -35.37 12.91
N GLY A 209 54.95 -35.25 13.34
CA GLY A 209 54.62 -34.69 14.65
C GLY A 209 54.16 -33.22 14.74
N SER A 210 53.33 -33.01 15.77
CA SER A 210 52.92 -31.73 16.35
C SER A 210 51.94 -30.84 15.58
N GLY A 211 51.09 -30.14 16.33
CA GLY A 211 49.94 -29.39 15.81
C GLY A 211 50.35 -28.13 15.04
N GLY A 212 50.14 -28.14 13.71
CA GLY A 212 50.42 -27.03 12.82
C GLY A 212 49.21 -26.12 12.58
N MET A 213 49.31 -24.86 13.00
CA MET A 213 48.38 -23.77 12.67
C MET A 213 48.16 -23.65 11.15
N HIS A 214 46.92 -23.48 10.69
CA HIS A 214 46.57 -23.45 9.26
C HIS A 214 47.39 -22.38 8.49
N PRO A 215 47.95 -22.68 7.30
CA PRO A 215 48.98 -21.83 6.65
C PRO A 215 48.48 -20.43 6.26
N LEU A 216 47.15 -20.25 6.14
CA LEU A 216 46.52 -18.95 5.92
C LEU A 216 46.63 -17.99 7.11
N LEU A 217 46.65 -18.49 8.36
CA LEU A 217 46.81 -17.62 9.54
C LEU A 217 48.25 -17.13 9.69
N LYS A 218 49.25 -17.99 9.44
CA LYS A 218 50.66 -17.62 9.59
C LYS A 218 51.06 -16.48 8.65
N LYS A 219 50.61 -16.53 7.39
CA LYS A 219 50.84 -15.46 6.40
C LYS A 219 50.15 -14.13 6.75
N GLN A 220 49.06 -14.15 7.53
CA GLN A 220 48.43 -12.91 8.03
C GLN A 220 49.14 -12.36 9.27
N LEU A 221 49.66 -13.21 10.15
CA LEU A 221 50.40 -12.79 11.34
C LEU A 221 51.73 -12.11 10.97
N ASP A 222 52.53 -12.75 10.10
CA ASP A 222 53.82 -12.22 9.63
C ASP A 222 53.65 -10.87 8.89
N ALA A 223 52.50 -10.66 8.24
CA ALA A 223 52.17 -9.42 7.52
C ALA A 223 51.69 -8.28 8.45
N ALA A 224 51.14 -8.61 9.63
CA ALA A 224 50.75 -7.64 10.64
C ALA A 224 51.99 -7.16 11.44
N GLU A 225 52.85 -8.09 11.85
CA GLU A 225 54.03 -7.78 12.67
C GLU A 225 55.04 -6.89 11.92
N LYS A 226 55.21 -7.10 10.60
CA LYS A 226 56.08 -6.27 9.74
C LYS A 226 55.54 -4.86 9.45
N ARG A 227 54.32 -4.52 9.91
CA ARG A 227 53.73 -3.17 9.81
C ARG A 227 53.76 -2.38 11.13
N ALA A 228 54.19 -3.00 12.23
CA ALA A 228 54.16 -2.39 13.57
C ALA A 228 55.52 -1.90 14.09
N ALA A 229 56.61 -2.09 13.35
CA ALA A 229 57.93 -1.60 13.73
C ALA A 229 58.09 -0.10 13.38
N PRO A 230 58.26 0.81 14.36
CA PRO A 230 58.54 2.21 14.09
C PRO A 230 59.95 2.37 13.50
N GLN A 231 60.10 3.28 12.54
CA GLN A 231 61.42 3.74 12.10
C GLN A 231 62.06 4.49 13.28
N GLN A 232 63.09 3.92 13.89
CA GLN A 232 64.00 4.70 14.72
C GLN A 232 64.95 5.47 13.81
N SER A 233 64.95 6.79 13.99
CA SER A 233 65.91 7.71 13.42
C SER A 233 67.18 7.76 14.28
N ASP A 234 68.33 7.60 13.64
CA ASP A 234 69.60 8.27 13.94
C ASP A 234 70.30 8.53 12.59
#